data_AF-A0A8T5AYC9-F1
#
_entry.id   AF-A0A8T5AYC9-F1
#
_cell.length_a   1.000
_cell.length_b   1.000
_cell.length_c   1.000
_cell.angle_alpha   90.00
_cell.angle_beta   90.00
_cell.angle_gamma   90.00
#
_symmetry.space_group_name_H-M   'P 1'
#
loop_
_entity.id
_entity.type
_entity.pdbx_description
1 polymer ?
#
loop_
_entity_poly.entity_id
_entity_poly.type
_entity_poly.pdbx_seq_one_letter_code
_entity_poly.pdbx_strand_id
1 'polypeptide(L)'
;MTVEEFSWGKAFGYALRYIAFVILWYIIGGLIMVAGVAMMLSAVSLGPPYYMPTFNPGAVIGGIIVIIIGLIITILGSMAAYFKIMSRLISEATSKPLPPPPRT
;
A
#
# COMPACT_ATOMS: atom_id res chain seq x y z
N MET A 1 6.22 -38.95 3.81
CA MET A 1 6.22 -37.47 3.93
C MET A 1 4.78 -37.06 4.14
N THR A 2 4.33 -36.89 5.37
CA THR A 2 3.01 -36.30 5.64
C THR A 2 3.17 -34.79 5.45
N VAL A 3 2.53 -34.26 4.42
CA VAL A 3 2.39 -32.82 4.25
C VAL A 3 1.56 -32.37 5.46
N GLU A 4 2.17 -31.72 6.45
CA GLU A 4 1.40 -31.06 7.50
C GLU A 4 0.47 -30.07 6.78
N GLU A 5 -0.82 -30.37 6.77
CA GLU A 5 -1.81 -29.53 6.14
C GLU A 5 -1.74 -28.17 6.81
N PHE A 6 -1.32 -27.17 6.04
CA PHE A 6 -1.17 -25.79 6.48
C PHE A 6 -2.46 -25.38 7.21
N SER A 7 -2.37 -25.10 8.52
CA SER A 7 -3.56 -24.79 9.32
C SER A 7 -4.27 -23.58 8.72
N TRP A 8 -5.39 -23.83 8.05
CA TRP A 8 -6.18 -22.84 7.33
C TRP A 8 -6.50 -21.61 8.19
N GLY A 9 -6.73 -21.81 9.50
CA GLY A 9 -6.98 -20.72 10.45
C GLY A 9 -5.80 -19.76 10.61
N LYS A 10 -4.55 -20.25 10.64
CA LYS A 10 -3.37 -19.38 10.71
C LYS A 10 -3.16 -18.62 9.39
N ALA A 11 -3.37 -19.29 8.25
CA ALA A 11 -3.28 -18.65 6.93
C ALA A 11 -4.29 -17.50 6.78
N PHE A 12 -5.54 -17.70 7.21
CA PHE A 12 -6.55 -16.64 7.23
C PHE A 12 -6.17 -15.48 8.15
N GLY A 13 -5.59 -15.75 9.33
CA GLY A 13 -5.10 -14.71 10.24
C GLY A 13 -4.01 -13.84 9.62
N TYR A 14 -3.08 -14.44 8.86
CA TYR A 14 -2.06 -13.70 8.12
C TYR A 14 -2.65 -12.88 6.96
N ALA A 15 -3.59 -13.46 6.21
CA ALA A 15 -4.28 -12.77 5.12
C ALA A 15 -5.10 -11.57 5.62
N LEU A 16 -5.81 -11.69 6.75
CA LEU A 16 -6.59 -10.58 7.30
C LEU A 16 -5.68 -9.40 7.71
N ARG A 17 -4.52 -9.69 8.31
CA ARG A 17 -3.51 -8.66 8.64
C ARG A 17 -2.95 -8.00 7.37
N TYR A 18 -2.67 -8.79 6.33
CA TYR A 18 -2.26 -8.24 5.04
C TYR A 18 -3.29 -7.25 4.50
N ILE A 19 -4.57 -7.67 4.44
CA ILE A 19 -5.67 -6.86 3.94
C ILE A 19 -5.80 -5.57 4.74
N ALA A 20 -5.72 -5.62 6.07
CA ALA A 20 -5.76 -4.43 6.90
C ALA A 20 -4.63 -3.44 6.58
N PHE A 21 -3.40 -3.92 6.36
CA PHE A 21 -2.28 -3.08 5.95
C PHE A 21 -2.45 -2.52 4.53
N VAL A 22 -2.97 -3.31 3.60
CA VAL A 22 -3.26 -2.84 2.24
C VAL A 22 -4.31 -1.73 2.29
N ILE A 23 -5.42 -1.94 3.00
CA ILE A 23 -6.47 -0.91 3.19
C ILE A 23 -5.87 0.37 3.76
N LEU A 24 -5.02 0.29 4.78
CA LEU A 24 -4.34 1.45 5.36
C LEU A 24 -3.54 2.23 4.30
N TRP A 25 -2.74 1.53 3.49
CA TRP A 25 -1.95 2.18 2.44
C TRP A 25 -2.81 2.76 1.32
N TYR A 26 -3.92 2.11 0.96
CA TYR A 26 -4.90 2.64 0.01
C TYR A 26 -5.58 3.91 0.54
N ILE A 27 -5.85 4.00 1.85
CA ILE A 27 -6.38 5.21 2.46
C ILE A 27 -5.34 6.33 2.37
N ILE A 28 -4.09 6.06 2.79
CA ILE A 28 -3.01 7.06 2.78
C ILE A 28 -2.74 7.56 1.36
N GLY A 29 -2.51 6.64 0.41
CA GLY A 29 -2.27 6.99 -0.98
C GLY A 29 -3.49 7.62 -1.64
N GLY A 30 -4.70 7.16 -1.30
CA GLY A 30 -5.96 7.74 -1.75
C GLY A 30 -6.13 9.18 -1.31
N LEU A 31 -5.83 9.52 -0.05
CA LEU A 31 -5.86 10.91 0.44
C LEU A 31 -4.89 11.81 -0.33
N ILE A 32 -3.68 11.31 -0.61
CA ILE A 32 -2.69 12.04 -1.42
C ILE A 32 -3.21 12.25 -2.85
N MET A 33 -3.77 11.21 -3.46
CA MET A 33 -4.36 11.31 -4.80
C MET A 33 -5.53 12.31 -4.86
N VAL A 34 -6.41 12.29 -3.85
CA VAL A 34 -7.52 13.26 -3.73
C VAL A 34 -6.98 14.69 -3.62
N ALA A 35 -5.91 14.92 -2.86
CA ALA A 35 -5.25 16.22 -2.81
C ALA A 35 -4.73 16.65 -4.20
N GLY A 36 -4.10 15.74 -4.95
CA GLY A 36 -3.65 16.02 -6.31
C GLY A 36 -4.80 16.36 -7.27
N VAL A 37 -5.93 15.65 -7.17
CA VAL A 37 -7.14 15.98 -7.95
C VAL A 37 -7.68 17.35 -7.55
N ALA A 38 -7.73 17.68 -6.26
CA ALA A 38 -8.17 18.99 -5.79
C ALA A 38 -7.29 20.13 -6.34
N MET A 39 -5.97 19.91 -6.41
CA MET A 39 -5.05 20.86 -7.06
C MET A 39 -5.39 21.06 -8.54
N MET A 40 -5.68 19.99 -9.28
CA MET A 40 -6.09 20.09 -10.68
C MET A 40 -7.42 20.84 -10.85
N LEU A 41 -8.39 20.60 -9.97
CA LEU A 41 -9.67 21.30 -9.99
C LEU A 41 -9.51 22.81 -9.73
N SER A 42 -8.50 23.20 -8.96
CA SER A 42 -8.17 24.61 -8.72
C SER A 42 -7.42 25.29 -9.88
N ALA A 43 -7.10 24.56 -10.96
CA ALA A 43 -6.35 25.09 -12.09
C ALA A 43 -7.11 26.15 -12.91
N VAL A 44 -8.44 26.19 -12.78
CA VAL A 44 -9.26 27.23 -13.38
C VAL A 44 -9.78 28.13 -12.27
N SER A 45 -9.43 29.42 -12.34
CA SER A 45 -9.92 30.42 -11.39
C SER A 45 -10.44 31.65 -12.13
N LEU A 46 -11.44 32.31 -11.54
CA LEU A 46 -11.98 33.56 -12.03
C LEU A 46 -11.29 34.70 -11.26
N GLY A 47 -10.39 35.42 -11.92
CA GLY A 47 -9.65 36.52 -11.32
C GLY A 47 -10.36 37.88 -11.50
N PRO A 48 -10.36 38.77 -10.48
CA PRO A 48 -10.76 40.17 -10.67
C PRO A 48 -9.80 40.88 -11.65
N PRO A 49 -10.23 41.96 -12.33
CA PRO A 49 -11.53 42.65 -12.21
C PRO A 49 -12.61 42.17 -13.19
N TYR A 50 -12.28 41.34 -14.18
CA TYR A 50 -13.21 40.94 -15.25
C TYR A 50 -13.76 39.52 -15.12
N TYR A 51 -13.42 38.79 -14.04
CA TYR A 51 -13.78 37.38 -13.85
C TYR A 51 -13.47 36.53 -15.08
N MET A 52 -12.36 36.84 -15.77
CA MET A 52 -11.94 36.05 -16.93
C MET A 52 -11.37 34.72 -16.43
N PRO A 53 -11.78 33.58 -17.02
CA PRO A 53 -11.23 32.29 -16.66
C PRO A 53 -9.75 32.27 -17.00
N THR A 54 -8.92 32.22 -15.97
CA THR A 54 -7.47 32.06 -16.10
C THR A 54 -7.13 30.60 -15.85
N PHE A 55 -6.41 29.99 -16.79
CA PHE A 55 -5.90 28.63 -16.66
C PHE A 55 -4.47 28.63 -16.14
N ASN A 56 -4.24 27.94 -15.02
CA ASN A 56 -2.92 27.72 -14.46
C ASN A 56 -2.44 26.29 -14.75
N PRO A 57 -1.60 26.07 -15.78
CA PRO A 57 -1.08 24.74 -16.09
C PRO A 57 -0.19 24.17 -14.97
N GLY A 58 0.42 25.02 -14.14
CA GLY A 58 1.24 24.58 -13.01
C GLY A 58 0.45 23.81 -11.95
N ALA A 59 -0.81 24.19 -11.71
CA ALA A 59 -1.69 23.47 -10.80
C ALA A 59 -2.05 22.07 -11.34
N VAL A 60 -2.24 21.94 -12.66
CA VAL A 60 -2.50 20.65 -13.30
C VAL A 60 -1.27 19.74 -13.21
N ILE A 61 -0.10 20.24 -13.61
CA ILE A 61 1.15 19.46 -13.58
C ILE A 61 1.49 19.05 -12.15
N GLY A 62 1.39 19.97 -11.19
CA GLY A 62 1.61 19.69 -9.78
C GLY A 62 0.64 18.63 -9.25
N GLY A 63 -0.64 18.72 -9.58
CA GLY A 63 -1.64 17.72 -9.18
C GLY A 63 -1.36 16.33 -9.74
N ILE A 64 -0.95 16.23 -11.02
CA ILE A 64 -0.54 14.95 -11.64
C ILE A 64 0.65 14.34 -10.89
N ILE A 65 1.67 15.14 -10.56
CA ILE A 65 2.85 14.66 -9.82
C ILE A 65 2.43 14.13 -8.44
N VAL A 66 1.56 14.84 -7.73
CA VAL A 66 1.04 14.40 -6.42
C VAL A 66 0.26 13.09 -6.53
N ILE A 67 -0.57 12.92 -7.57
CA ILE A 67 -1.27 11.65 -7.82
C ILE A 67 -0.30 10.51 -8.05
N ILE A 68 0.74 10.72 -8.86
CA ILE A 68 1.78 9.71 -9.12
C ILE A 68 2.49 9.31 -7.82
N ILE A 69 2.83 10.27 -6.97
CA ILE A 69 3.43 10.00 -5.66
C ILE A 69 2.48 9.17 -4.79
N GLY A 70 1.19 9.51 -4.73
CA GLY A 70 0.18 8.73 -4.01
C GLY A 70 0.07 7.28 -4.50
N LEU A 71 0.12 7.08 -5.82
CA LEU A 71 0.15 5.74 -6.44
C LEU A 71 1.40 4.96 -6.04
N ILE A 72 2.58 5.58 -6.13
CA ILE A 72 3.86 4.94 -5.77
C ILE A 72 3.83 4.52 -4.29
N ILE A 73 3.36 5.39 -3.39
CA ILE A 73 3.24 5.08 -1.96
C ILE A 73 2.31 3.89 -1.73
N THR A 74 1.18 3.83 -2.43
CA THR A 74 0.22 2.72 -2.32
C THR A 74 0.86 1.40 -2.75
N ILE A 75 1.57 1.40 -3.89
CA ILE A 75 2.24 0.20 -4.43
C ILE A 75 3.37 -0.24 -3.52
N LEU A 76 4.25 0.67 -3.11
CA LEU A 76 5.38 0.34 -2.24
C LEU A 76 4.90 -0.14 -0.86
N GLY A 77 3.89 0.51 -0.28
CA GLY A 77 3.32 0.13 1.01
C GLY A 77 2.67 -1.26 1.00
N SER A 78 1.90 -1.57 -0.04
CA SER A 78 1.31 -2.91 -0.22
C SER A 78 2.38 -3.98 -0.47
N MET A 79 3.40 -3.68 -1.27
CA MET A 79 4.50 -4.61 -1.53
C MET A 79 5.34 -4.88 -0.27
N ALA A 80 5.58 -3.86 0.56
CA ALA A 80 6.26 -4.04 1.85
C ALA A 80 5.47 -4.95 2.80
N ALA A 81 4.14 -4.80 2.84
CA ALA A 81 3.27 -5.68 3.62
C ALA A 81 3.32 -7.14 3.10
N TYR A 82 3.33 -7.31 1.78
CA TYR A 82 3.45 -8.62 1.14
C TYR A 82 4.77 -9.32 1.50
N PHE A 83 5.91 -8.65 1.31
CA PHE A 83 7.21 -9.21 1.62
C PHE A 83 7.35 -9.58 3.10
N LYS A 84 6.79 -8.77 4.01
CA LYS A 84 6.83 -9.04 5.44
C LYS A 84 6.06 -10.30 5.84
N ILE A 85 4.96 -10.60 5.16
CA ILE A 85 4.17 -11.81 5.46
C ILE A 85 4.82 -13.03 4.81
N MET A 86 5.29 -12.89 3.57
CA MET A 86 5.99 -13.96 2.89
C MET A 86 7.25 -14.40 3.63
N SER A 87 8.07 -13.47 4.13
CA SER A 87 9.27 -13.80 4.90
C SER A 87 8.95 -14.54 6.20
N ARG A 88 7.84 -14.18 6.88
CA ARG A 88 7.36 -14.89 8.07
C ARG A 88 6.94 -16.32 7.75
N LEU A 89 6.16 -16.53 6.69
CA LEU A 89 5.72 -17.85 6.26
C LEU A 89 6.91 -18.76 5.90
N ILE A 90 7.89 -18.24 5.17
CA ILE A 90 9.12 -18.97 4.82
C ILE A 90 9.93 -19.32 6.08
N SER A 91 10.04 -18.38 7.03
CA SER A 91 10.76 -18.62 8.28
C SER A 91 10.10 -19.70 9.13
N GLU A 92 8.77 -19.70 9.22
CA GLU A 92 8.02 -20.74 9.94
C GLU A 92 8.17 -22.11 9.28
N ALA A 93 8.15 -22.16 7.94
CA ALA A 93 8.31 -23.42 7.21
C ALA A 93 9.73 -24.02 7.30
N THR A 94 10.75 -23.17 7.43
CA THR A 94 12.16 -23.61 7.44
C THR A 94 12.68 -23.91 8.85
N SER A 95 12.10 -23.27 9.86
CA SER A 95 12.48 -23.45 11.27
C SER A 95 11.92 -24.76 11.84
N LYS A 96 12.38 -25.92 11.35
CA LYS A 96 12.12 -27.18 12.05
C LYS A 96 12.92 -27.23 13.35
N PRO A 97 12.32 -27.63 14.49
CA PRO A 97 13.08 -27.95 15.69
C PRO A 97 14.09 -29.05 15.39
N LEU A 98 15.34 -28.88 15.80
CA LEU A 98 16.35 -29.94 15.74
C LEU A 98 15.81 -31.17 16.49
N PRO A 99 15.94 -32.39 15.94
CA PRO A 99 15.56 -33.59 16.67
C PRO A 99 16.35 -33.66 17.98
N PRO A 100 15.71 -34.11 19.09
CA PRO A 100 16.36 -34.19 20.38
C PRO A 100 17.62 -35.10 20.31
N PRO A 101 18.69 -34.77 21.06
CA PRO A 101 19.92 -35.56 21.03
C PRO A 101 19.65 -37.02 21.43
N PRO A 102 20.33 -38.01 20.80
CA PRO A 102 20.17 -39.41 21.16
C PRO A 102 20.46 -39.62 22.65
N ARG A 103 19.52 -40.24 23.38
CA ARG A 103 19.77 -40.68 24.76
C ARG A 103 20.74 -41.87 24.68
N THR A 104 21.99 -41.63 25.09
CA THR A 104 22.99 -42.67 25.38
C THR A 104 22.67 -43.36 26.69
#